data_AF-A0AAD4YT32-F1
#
_entry.id   AF-A0AAD4YT32-F1
#
_cell.length_a   1.000
_cell.length_b   1.000
_cell.length_c   1.000
_cell.angle_alpha   90.00
_cell.angle_beta   90.00
_cell.angle_gamma   90.00
#
_symmetry.space_group_name_H-M   'P 1'
#
loop_
_entity.id
_entity.type
_entity.pdbx_description
1 polymer ?
#
loop_
_entity_poly.entity_id
_entity_poly.type
_entity_poly.pdbx_seq_one_letter_code
_entity_poly.pdbx_strand_id
1 'polypeptide(L)'
;MGSRISFYNFNVDYVSGKQHYDGELFFKENKQGGMPVTFMNMDAKAGTKLSVEEIFRLNIKLTDKRILRPWMYTFCKQKSFNDELCSEAERKMVKGWWSLCYEKFDNTLTEWLAKLQNKEISDPDKLNFNVGNKCLSDFWRGTIRELIEAIAYIHDCGLFHGSLKVSGNYVVVGEQVKLCNIGGRLKSLRVHDKTLSFNLRQ
;
A
#
# COMPACT_ATOMS: atom_id res chain seq x y z
N MET A 1 18.89 -12.73 -7.42
CA MET A 1 18.87 -12.85 -8.90
C MET A 1 17.43 -12.66 -9.34
N GLY A 2 17.17 -11.68 -10.21
CA GLY A 2 15.80 -11.25 -10.54
C GLY A 2 15.31 -11.88 -11.84
N SER A 3 14.34 -12.79 -11.74
CA SER A 3 13.62 -13.31 -12.90
C SER A 3 13.00 -12.14 -13.67
N ARG A 4 13.25 -12.08 -14.98
CA ARG A 4 12.70 -11.01 -15.83
C ARG A 4 11.21 -11.24 -16.04
N ILE A 5 10.40 -10.27 -15.60
CA ILE A 5 8.96 -10.22 -15.88
C ILE A 5 8.77 -10.17 -17.40
N SER A 6 7.95 -11.07 -17.93
CA SER A 6 7.60 -11.16 -19.35
C SER A 6 6.47 -10.19 -19.69
N PHE A 7 5.38 -10.29 -18.96
CA PHE A 7 4.18 -9.47 -19.12
C PHE A 7 3.32 -9.59 -17.85
N TYR A 8 2.30 -8.75 -17.75
CA TYR A 8 1.32 -8.78 -16.68
C TYR A 8 -0.10 -8.76 -17.26
N ASN A 9 -1.07 -9.26 -16.51
CA ASN A 9 -2.48 -9.19 -16.86
C ASN A 9 -3.29 -8.60 -15.70
N PHE A 10 -4.32 -7.82 -16.02
CA PHE A 10 -5.37 -7.43 -15.10
C PHE A 10 -6.70 -7.42 -15.88
N ASN A 11 -7.74 -8.04 -15.31
CA ASN A 11 -9.02 -8.28 -15.99
C ASN A 11 -10.08 -7.22 -15.66
N VAL A 12 -9.68 -6.01 -15.26
CA VAL A 12 -10.63 -5.01 -14.74
C VAL A 12 -10.39 -3.67 -15.42
N ASP A 13 -11.46 -3.09 -15.94
CA ASP A 13 -11.46 -1.71 -16.39
C ASP A 13 -11.18 -0.77 -15.22
N TYR A 14 -10.42 0.29 -15.48
CA TYR A 14 -10.15 1.27 -14.45
C TYR A 14 -11.44 1.94 -13.99
N VAL A 15 -11.72 1.82 -12.69
CA VAL A 15 -12.80 2.51 -12.00
C VAL A 15 -12.23 3.71 -11.25
N SER A 16 -12.75 4.90 -11.51
CA SER A 16 -12.35 6.13 -10.79
C SER A 16 -12.51 5.97 -9.28
N GLY A 17 -11.51 6.43 -8.52
CA GLY A 17 -11.49 6.33 -7.05
C GLY A 17 -11.10 4.95 -6.50
N LYS A 18 -11.00 3.91 -7.33
CA LYS A 18 -10.50 2.61 -6.89
C LYS A 18 -9.00 2.67 -6.61
N GLN A 19 -8.60 2.18 -5.44
CA GLN A 19 -7.22 2.32 -4.94
C GLN A 19 -6.27 1.21 -5.42
N HIS A 20 -6.78 0.05 -5.80
CA HIS A 20 -5.96 -1.06 -6.24
C HIS A 20 -6.72 -2.04 -7.15
N TYR A 21 -5.98 -2.86 -7.90
CA TYR A 21 -6.51 -3.83 -8.85
C TYR A 21 -5.74 -5.14 -8.73
N ASP A 22 -6.46 -6.26 -8.81
CA ASP A 22 -5.84 -7.58 -8.84
C ASP A 22 -5.38 -7.94 -10.25
N GLY A 23 -4.29 -8.68 -10.31
CA GLY A 23 -3.73 -9.16 -11.56
C GLY A 23 -2.71 -10.26 -11.35
N GLU A 24 -1.97 -10.55 -12.42
CA GLU A 24 -1.00 -11.63 -12.47
C GLU A 24 0.29 -11.16 -13.15
N LEU A 25 1.44 -11.59 -12.61
CA LEU A 25 2.76 -11.43 -13.24
C LEU A 25 3.23 -12.74 -13.85
N PHE A 26 3.65 -12.70 -15.11
CA PHE A 26 4.22 -13.84 -15.81
C PHE A 26 5.72 -13.62 -16.01
N PHE A 27 6.53 -14.59 -15.59
CA PHE A 27 7.99 -14.52 -15.71
C PHE A 27 8.47 -15.40 -16.86
N LYS A 28 9.57 -15.02 -17.52
CA LYS A 28 10.11 -15.79 -18.67
C LYS A 28 10.46 -17.23 -18.30
N GLU A 29 10.84 -17.44 -17.04
CA GLU A 29 11.31 -18.71 -16.50
C GLU A 29 10.17 -19.61 -16.01
N ASN A 30 8.99 -19.04 -15.68
CA ASN A 30 7.84 -19.79 -15.19
C ASN A 30 6.84 -20.04 -16.32
N LYS A 31 6.83 -21.27 -16.85
CA LYS A 31 5.81 -21.74 -17.81
C LYS A 31 4.50 -22.16 -17.12
N GLN A 32 4.41 -22.11 -15.79
CA GLN A 32 3.31 -22.67 -14.98
C GLN A 32 2.47 -21.59 -14.26
N GLY A 33 1.91 -20.66 -15.03
CA GLY A 33 0.90 -19.74 -14.52
C GLY A 33 1.43 -18.41 -13.99
N GLY A 34 0.50 -17.45 -13.88
CA GLY A 34 0.80 -16.10 -13.41
C GLY A 34 0.89 -16.06 -11.89
N MET A 35 1.89 -15.36 -11.36
CA MET A 35 1.97 -15.08 -9.93
C MET A 35 0.93 -14.02 -9.58
N PRO A 36 0.01 -14.28 -8.63
CA PRO A 36 -1.00 -13.30 -8.25
C PRO A 36 -0.35 -12.09 -7.58
N VAL A 37 -0.81 -10.90 -7.96
CA VAL A 37 -0.29 -9.62 -7.50
C VAL A 37 -1.41 -8.60 -7.34
N THR A 38 -1.10 -7.49 -6.66
CA THR A 38 -1.99 -6.34 -6.56
C THR A 38 -1.30 -5.07 -7.05
N PHE A 39 -1.95 -4.37 -7.97
CA PHE A 39 -1.54 -3.11 -8.55
C PHE A 39 -2.18 -1.96 -7.79
N MET A 40 -1.42 -1.25 -6.95
CA MET A 40 -1.91 -0.03 -6.30
C MET A 40 -1.91 1.14 -7.28
N ASN A 41 -3.03 1.86 -7.34
CA ASN A 41 -3.18 3.09 -8.11
C ASN A 41 -2.49 4.24 -7.37
N MET A 42 -1.43 4.77 -7.96
CA MET A 42 -0.63 5.82 -7.33
C MET A 42 -1.11 7.23 -7.70
N ASP A 43 -1.90 7.37 -8.77
CA ASP A 43 -2.43 8.67 -9.20
C ASP A 43 -3.63 9.11 -8.34
N ALA A 44 -4.32 8.16 -7.69
CA ALA A 44 -5.35 8.44 -6.69
C ALA A 44 -4.80 9.09 -5.40
N LYS A 45 -3.48 9.12 -5.21
CA LYS A 45 -2.84 9.72 -4.03
C LYS A 45 -2.49 11.17 -4.29
N ALA A 46 -3.48 12.05 -4.23
CA ALA A 46 -3.23 13.48 -4.08
C ALA A 46 -2.41 13.72 -2.79
N GLY A 47 -1.12 14.07 -2.93
CA GLY A 47 -0.29 14.51 -1.80
C GLY A 47 1.08 13.83 -1.61
N THR A 48 1.46 12.84 -2.42
CA THR A 48 2.84 12.33 -2.37
C THR A 48 3.77 13.20 -3.22
N LYS A 49 4.84 13.76 -2.63
CA LYS A 49 5.85 14.54 -3.37
C LYS A 49 6.77 13.69 -4.25
N LEU A 50 6.77 12.37 -4.08
CA LEU A 50 7.63 11.43 -4.80
C LEU A 50 6.90 10.82 -6.00
N SER A 51 7.65 10.60 -7.08
CA SER A 51 7.18 9.79 -8.20
C SER A 51 7.07 8.30 -7.83
N VAL A 52 6.27 7.56 -8.58
CA VAL A 52 6.08 6.11 -8.39
C VAL A 52 7.40 5.34 -8.48
N GLU A 53 8.26 5.72 -9.42
CA GLU A 53 9.59 5.13 -9.59
C GLU A 53 10.49 5.37 -8.37
N GLU A 54 10.46 6.56 -7.79
CA GLU A 54 11.22 6.86 -6.58
C GLU A 54 10.73 6.03 -5.39
N ILE A 55 9.41 5.93 -5.21
CA ILE A 55 8.82 5.08 -4.17
C ILE A 55 9.28 3.63 -4.38
N PHE A 56 9.18 3.09 -5.60
CA PHE A 56 9.67 1.75 -5.91
C PHE A 56 11.14 1.54 -5.53
N ARG A 57 12.03 2.44 -5.95
CA ARG A 57 13.47 2.37 -5.68
C ARG A 57 13.83 2.42 -4.19
N LEU A 58 13.01 3.10 -3.38
CA LEU A 58 13.17 3.12 -1.93
C LEU A 58 12.67 1.81 -1.31
N ASN A 59 11.49 1.35 -1.72
CA ASN A 59 10.80 0.21 -1.11
C ASN A 59 11.46 -1.13 -1.46
N ILE A 60 12.02 -1.30 -2.66
CA ILE A 60 12.64 -2.57 -3.08
C ILE A 60 13.85 -2.98 -2.23
N LYS A 61 14.45 -2.03 -1.51
CA LYS A 61 15.60 -2.26 -0.62
C LYS A 61 15.19 -2.75 0.77
N LEU A 62 13.92 -2.63 1.11
CA LEU A 62 13.41 -3.00 2.41
C LEU A 62 12.94 -4.45 2.37
N THR A 63 13.51 -5.27 3.24
CA THR A 63 13.19 -6.68 3.38
C THR A 63 12.81 -6.94 4.83
N ASP A 64 11.56 -6.65 5.15
CA ASP A 64 10.97 -6.87 6.47
C ASP A 64 9.58 -7.50 6.29
N LYS A 65 9.20 -8.43 7.17
CA LYS A 65 7.91 -9.14 7.09
C LYS A 65 6.70 -8.19 7.17
N ARG A 66 6.84 -7.05 7.86
CA ARG A 66 5.81 -6.02 8.02
C ARG A 66 5.87 -4.93 6.96
N ILE A 67 6.73 -5.04 5.96
CA ILE A 67 6.81 -4.10 4.85
C ILE A 67 6.38 -4.82 3.57
N LEU A 68 5.33 -4.32 2.92
CA LEU A 68 4.84 -4.85 1.66
C LEU A 68 5.85 -4.53 0.56
N ARG A 69 6.42 -5.58 -0.05
CA ARG A 69 7.47 -5.43 -1.04
C ARG A 69 6.89 -5.24 -2.45
N PRO A 70 7.27 -4.20 -3.19
CA PRO A 70 6.87 -4.07 -4.58
C PRO A 70 7.73 -4.97 -5.48
N TRP A 71 7.08 -5.55 -6.49
CA TRP A 71 7.70 -6.32 -7.58
C TRP A 71 8.17 -5.43 -8.71
N MET A 72 7.34 -4.46 -9.11
CA MET A 72 7.63 -3.53 -10.19
C MET A 72 6.79 -2.25 -10.05
N TYR A 73 7.17 -1.24 -10.82
CA TYR A 73 6.29 -0.13 -11.15
C TYR A 73 6.00 -0.16 -12.65
N THR A 74 4.78 0.24 -13.04
CA THR A 74 4.41 0.27 -14.45
C THR A 74 3.29 1.26 -14.70
N PHE A 75 3.20 1.71 -15.94
CA PHE A 75 2.07 2.47 -16.42
C PHE A 75 1.03 1.53 -17.03
N CYS A 76 -0.14 1.47 -16.42
CA CYS A 76 -1.24 0.62 -16.85
C CYS A 76 -2.15 1.38 -17.82
N LYS A 77 -2.16 0.98 -19.10
CA LYS A 77 -3.04 1.56 -20.13
C LYS A 77 -4.45 0.95 -20.04
N GLN A 78 -5.50 1.76 -20.21
CA GLN A 78 -6.87 1.27 -20.37
C GLN A 78 -7.08 0.65 -21.77
N LYS A 79 -7.90 -0.41 -21.87
CA LYS A 79 -8.16 -1.13 -23.13
C LYS A 79 -9.28 -0.51 -23.99
N SER A 80 -10.19 0.26 -23.43
CA SER A 80 -11.25 0.97 -24.18
C SER A 80 -11.87 2.09 -23.35
N PHE A 81 -12.25 3.18 -24.00
CA PHE A 81 -12.93 4.33 -23.38
C PHE A 81 -14.02 4.87 -24.29
N ASN A 82 -15.16 5.27 -23.73
CA ASN A 82 -16.25 5.91 -24.47
C ASN A 82 -16.22 7.42 -24.18
N ASP A 83 -15.80 8.21 -25.17
CA ASP A 83 -15.38 9.62 -25.01
C ASP A 83 -16.54 10.59 -24.73
N GLU A 84 -17.77 10.17 -25.00
CA GLU A 84 -18.93 11.08 -25.08
C GLU A 84 -19.48 11.56 -23.72
N LEU A 85 -19.12 10.94 -22.59
CA LEU A 85 -19.76 11.21 -21.29
C LEU A 85 -18.81 11.67 -20.17
N CYS A 86 -17.54 11.97 -20.46
CA CYS A 86 -16.54 12.17 -19.41
C CYS A 86 -16.02 13.61 -19.25
N SER A 87 -15.82 13.98 -17.97
CA SER A 87 -15.18 15.21 -17.52
C SER A 87 -13.69 15.27 -17.91
N GLU A 88 -13.08 16.46 -17.85
CA GLU A 88 -11.70 16.64 -18.28
C GLU A 88 -10.66 15.93 -17.39
N ALA A 89 -10.98 15.69 -16.11
CA ALA A 89 -10.19 14.84 -15.22
C ALA A 89 -10.26 13.36 -15.66
N GLU A 90 -11.45 12.89 -16.05
CA GLU A 90 -11.65 11.54 -16.58
C GLU A 90 -10.93 11.39 -17.93
N ARG A 91 -10.97 12.41 -18.81
CA ARG A 91 -10.19 12.45 -20.08
C ARG A 91 -8.67 12.35 -19.87
N LYS A 92 -8.13 12.92 -18.79
CA LYS A 92 -6.70 12.74 -18.44
C LYS A 92 -6.38 11.33 -17.95
N MET A 93 -7.34 10.67 -17.29
CA MET A 93 -7.25 9.26 -16.86
C MET A 93 -7.37 8.26 -18.02
N VAL A 94 -7.96 8.66 -19.17
CA VAL A 94 -8.03 7.87 -20.43
C VAL A 94 -6.66 7.38 -20.91
N LYS A 95 -5.57 8.02 -20.47
CA LYS A 95 -4.22 7.61 -20.86
C LYS A 95 -3.73 6.36 -20.10
N GLY A 96 -4.33 6.02 -18.96
CA GLY A 96 -3.83 5.02 -18.03
C GLY A 96 -3.39 5.63 -16.70
N TRP A 97 -2.83 4.81 -15.81
CA TRP A 97 -2.37 5.24 -14.48
C TRP A 97 -1.01 4.64 -14.14
N TRP A 98 -0.25 5.33 -13.30
CA TRP A 98 0.95 4.74 -12.71
C TRP A 98 0.61 3.85 -11.53
N SER A 99 1.24 2.67 -11.50
CA SER A 99 1.00 1.67 -10.48
C SER A 99 2.28 1.11 -9.89
N LEU A 100 2.22 0.83 -8.58
CA LEU A 100 3.12 -0.09 -7.90
C LEU A 100 2.46 -1.46 -7.82
N CYS A 101 3.14 -2.45 -8.39
CA CYS A 101 2.74 -3.84 -8.29
C CYS A 101 3.39 -4.46 -7.05
N TYR A 102 2.58 -4.97 -6.14
CA TYR A 102 2.99 -5.62 -4.91
C TYR A 102 2.64 -7.12 -4.95
N GLU A 103 3.18 -7.88 -4.00
CA GLU A 103 2.60 -9.18 -3.67
C GLU A 103 1.09 -9.05 -3.41
N LYS A 104 0.33 -10.10 -3.74
CA LYS A 104 -1.11 -10.12 -3.53
C LYS A 104 -1.42 -9.91 -2.04
N PHE A 105 -2.29 -8.94 -1.76
CA PHE A 105 -2.87 -8.73 -0.44
C PHE A 105 -4.38 -8.94 -0.48
N ASP A 106 -4.97 -9.20 0.70
CA ASP A 106 -6.38 -9.55 0.81
C ASP A 106 -7.26 -8.30 0.76
N ASN A 107 -6.89 -7.29 1.54
CA ASN A 107 -7.64 -6.04 1.68
C ASN A 107 -6.70 -4.89 2.06
N THR A 108 -7.06 -3.65 1.71
CA THR A 108 -6.52 -2.50 2.45
C THR A 108 -7.04 -2.51 3.89
N LEU A 109 -6.33 -1.85 4.81
CA LEU A 109 -6.81 -1.75 6.20
C LEU A 109 -8.19 -1.07 6.28
N THR A 110 -8.46 -0.06 5.44
CA THR A 110 -9.76 0.62 5.37
C THR A 110 -10.88 -0.33 4.96
N GLU A 111 -10.69 -1.12 3.90
CA GLU A 111 -11.70 -2.07 3.43
C GLU A 111 -11.93 -3.18 4.44
N TRP A 112 -10.86 -3.67 5.05
CA TRP A 112 -10.96 -4.67 6.10
C TRP A 112 -11.77 -4.15 7.29
N LEU A 113 -11.52 -2.91 7.74
CA LEU A 113 -12.32 -2.25 8.78
C LEU A 113 -13.80 -2.06 8.38
N ALA A 114 -14.07 -1.71 7.12
CA ALA A 114 -15.44 -1.57 6.63
C ALA A 114 -16.19 -2.92 6.62
N LYS A 115 -15.54 -3.99 6.14
CA LYS A 115 -16.09 -5.36 6.16
C LYS A 115 -16.39 -5.84 7.59
N LEU A 116 -15.55 -5.47 8.55
CA LEU A 116 -15.80 -5.74 9.97
C LEU A 116 -17.05 -5.03 10.48
N GLN A 117 -17.19 -3.73 10.18
CA GLN A 117 -18.36 -2.94 10.58
C GLN A 117 -19.66 -3.50 9.98
N ASN A 118 -19.59 -3.97 8.73
CA ASN A 118 -20.71 -4.59 8.02
C ASN A 118 -20.95 -6.06 8.42
N LYS A 119 -20.13 -6.63 9.31
CA LYS A 119 -20.19 -8.05 9.73
C LYS A 119 -20.05 -9.05 8.56
N GLU A 120 -19.38 -8.65 7.48
CA GLU A 120 -19.09 -9.50 6.33
C GLU A 120 -17.96 -10.50 6.62
N ILE A 121 -17.09 -10.14 7.57
CA ILE A 121 -16.03 -11.00 8.08
C ILE A 121 -16.17 -11.09 9.60
N SER A 122 -15.99 -12.30 10.15
CA SER A 122 -15.98 -12.56 11.59
C SER A 122 -14.59 -13.03 11.98
N ASP A 123 -13.82 -12.14 12.63
CA ASP A 123 -12.49 -12.45 13.16
C ASP A 123 -12.36 -11.88 14.57
N PRO A 124 -12.85 -12.60 15.61
CA PRO A 124 -13.00 -12.09 16.97
C PRO A 124 -11.68 -11.62 17.63
N ASP A 125 -10.55 -12.24 17.28
CA ASP A 125 -9.24 -11.90 17.84
C ASP A 125 -8.67 -10.61 17.24
N LYS A 126 -9.01 -10.32 15.97
CA LYS A 126 -8.68 -9.06 15.30
C LYS A 126 -9.73 -7.95 15.53
N LEU A 127 -10.97 -8.32 15.91
CA LEU A 127 -12.10 -7.43 16.22
C LEU A 127 -11.94 -6.67 17.54
N ASN A 128 -11.40 -7.33 18.57
CA ASN A 128 -11.29 -6.73 19.88
C ASN A 128 -10.05 -5.84 19.97
N PHE A 129 -10.19 -4.58 19.55
CA PHE A 129 -9.19 -3.55 19.88
C PHE A 129 -8.96 -3.46 21.38
N ASN A 130 -9.96 -3.82 22.20
CA ASN A 130 -9.82 -3.95 23.64
C ASN A 130 -10.40 -5.29 24.12
N VAL A 131 -9.65 -6.00 24.96
CA VAL A 131 -10.11 -7.12 25.78
C VAL A 131 -10.30 -6.60 27.21
N GLY A 132 -11.53 -6.69 27.74
CA GLY A 132 -11.85 -6.18 29.09
C GLY A 132 -11.70 -4.67 29.25
N ASN A 133 -11.16 -4.22 30.39
CA ASN A 133 -11.01 -2.80 30.75
C ASN A 133 -9.89 -2.08 29.96
N LYS A 134 -10.05 -1.92 28.63
CA LYS A 134 -9.20 -1.08 27.76
C LYS A 134 -7.81 -1.62 27.42
N CYS A 135 -7.62 -2.93 27.48
CA CYS A 135 -6.36 -3.56 27.13
C CYS A 135 -6.36 -4.00 25.67
N LEU A 136 -5.38 -3.58 24.85
CA LEU A 136 -5.23 -4.09 23.47
C LEU A 136 -5.27 -5.63 23.45
N SER A 137 -5.92 -6.25 22.45
CA SER A 137 -5.80 -7.70 22.26
C SER A 137 -4.35 -8.09 21.97
N ASP A 138 -4.00 -9.35 22.23
CA ASP A 138 -2.64 -9.85 21.98
C ASP A 138 -2.24 -9.72 20.51
N PHE A 139 -3.21 -9.90 19.60
CA PHE A 139 -3.03 -9.64 18.17
C PHE A 139 -2.57 -8.20 17.89
N TRP A 140 -3.27 -7.20 18.43
CA TRP A 140 -2.93 -5.79 18.20
C TRP A 140 -1.66 -5.38 18.91
N ARG A 141 -1.39 -5.90 20.11
CA ARG A 141 -0.11 -5.69 20.81
C ARG A 141 1.07 -6.20 20.01
N GLY A 142 0.97 -7.44 19.50
CA GLY A 142 2.00 -8.04 18.65
C GLY A 142 2.17 -7.26 17.35
N THR A 143 1.06 -6.93 16.68
CA THR A 143 1.09 -6.17 15.43
C THR A 143 1.72 -4.78 15.60
N ILE A 144 1.34 -4.02 16.63
CA ILE A 144 1.92 -2.69 16.88
C ILE A 144 3.41 -2.79 17.20
N ARG A 145 3.82 -3.76 18.02
CA ARG A 145 5.25 -3.99 18.33
C ARG A 145 6.06 -4.23 17.06
N GLU A 146 5.60 -5.15 16.22
CA GLU A 146 6.32 -5.49 14.98
C GLU A 146 6.30 -4.33 13.97
N LEU A 147 5.24 -3.52 13.93
CA LEU A 147 5.21 -2.31 13.11
C LEU A 147 6.21 -1.26 13.60
N ILE A 148 6.38 -1.10 14.92
CA ILE A 148 7.39 -0.21 15.50
C ILE A 148 8.80 -0.69 15.11
N GLU A 149 9.06 -1.99 15.19
CA GLU A 149 10.34 -2.59 14.77
C GLU A 149 10.60 -2.34 13.27
N ALA A 150 9.59 -2.53 12.42
CA ALA A 150 9.70 -2.24 10.99
C ALA A 150 9.96 -0.76 10.70
N ILE A 151 9.35 0.16 11.47
CA ILE A 151 9.62 1.61 11.37
C ILE A 151 11.05 1.93 11.79
N ALA A 152 11.54 1.31 12.87
CA ALA A 152 12.94 1.45 13.29
C ALA A 152 13.89 0.97 12.19
N TYR A 153 13.61 -0.18 11.58
CA TYR A 153 14.37 -0.69 10.44
C TYR A 153 14.36 0.26 9.23
N ILE A 154 13.20 0.85 8.90
CA ILE A 154 13.09 1.89 7.86
C ILE A 154 14.01 3.07 8.18
N HIS A 155 14.04 3.52 9.44
CA HIS A 155 14.89 4.61 9.89
C HIS A 155 16.38 4.27 9.82
N ASP A 156 16.77 3.06 10.21
CA ASP A 156 18.15 2.57 10.11
C ASP A 156 18.65 2.52 8.66
N CYS A 157 17.74 2.30 7.72
CA CYS A 157 18.00 2.41 6.28
C CYS A 157 18.09 3.86 5.77
N GLY A 158 18.02 4.87 6.64
CA GLY A 158 18.03 6.28 6.29
C GLY A 158 16.74 6.78 5.63
N LEU A 159 15.64 6.03 5.78
CA LEU A 159 14.32 6.31 5.18
C LEU A 159 13.31 6.71 6.24
N PHE A 160 12.16 7.25 5.83
CA PHE A 160 11.02 7.48 6.72
C PHE A 160 9.72 7.24 5.98
N HIS A 161 8.69 6.81 6.71
CA HIS A 161 7.38 6.54 6.11
C HIS A 161 6.60 7.83 5.79
N GLY A 162 6.61 8.82 6.69
CA GLY A 162 6.02 10.14 6.45
C GLY A 162 4.49 10.25 6.43
N SER A 163 3.76 9.14 6.61
CA SER A 163 2.28 9.15 6.51
C SER A 163 1.61 7.98 7.25
N LEU A 164 2.16 7.59 8.41
CA LEU A 164 1.64 6.50 9.25
C LEU A 164 0.20 6.74 9.76
N LYS A 165 -0.28 7.99 9.77
CA LYS A 165 -1.68 8.30 10.13
C LYS A 165 -2.72 7.91 9.07
N VAL A 166 -2.28 7.58 7.85
CA VAL A 166 -3.16 7.34 6.71
C VAL A 166 -3.39 5.83 6.58
N SER A 167 -4.61 5.36 6.79
CA SER A 167 -4.97 3.93 6.72
C SER A 167 -4.69 3.29 5.36
N GLY A 168 -4.70 4.07 4.27
CA GLY A 168 -4.32 3.64 2.91
C GLY A 168 -2.83 3.34 2.71
N ASN A 169 -2.04 3.34 3.78
CA ASN A 169 -0.65 2.87 3.81
C ASN A 169 -0.49 1.55 4.58
N TYR A 170 -1.60 0.90 4.89
CA TYR A 170 -1.64 -0.39 5.56
C TYR A 170 -2.49 -1.36 4.75
N VAL A 171 -1.99 -2.57 4.60
CA VAL A 171 -2.71 -3.68 3.94
C VAL A 171 -2.72 -4.90 4.84
N VAL A 172 -3.69 -5.77 4.63
CA VAL A 172 -3.83 -7.07 5.31
C VAL A 172 -3.40 -8.16 4.34
N VAL A 173 -2.43 -8.99 4.77
CA VAL A 173 -1.94 -10.16 4.05
C VAL A 173 -2.01 -11.36 5.00
N GLY A 174 -2.98 -12.24 4.79
CA GLY A 174 -3.34 -13.30 5.71
C GLY A 174 -3.65 -12.76 7.10
N GLU A 175 -2.80 -13.09 8.07
CA GLU A 175 -2.93 -12.64 9.46
C GLU A 175 -2.08 -11.42 9.80
N GLN A 176 -1.44 -10.78 8.81
CA GLN A 176 -0.50 -9.68 9.06
C GLN A 176 -0.99 -8.36 8.49
N VAL A 177 -0.89 -7.31 9.31
CA VAL A 177 -0.91 -5.93 8.81
C VAL A 177 0.50 -5.56 8.37
N LYS A 178 0.64 -5.05 7.14
CA LYS A 178 1.91 -4.58 6.57
C LYS A 178 1.83 -3.12 6.14
N LEU A 179 2.95 -2.40 6.27
CA LEU A 179 3.17 -1.04 5.78
C LEU A 179 3.44 -1.05 4.28
N CYS A 180 2.98 -0.01 3.58
CA CYS A 180 3.32 0.23 2.18
C CYS A 180 3.48 1.73 1.90
N ASN A 181 4.12 2.07 0.78
CA ASN A 181 4.34 3.46 0.32
C ASN A 181 5.25 4.29 1.23
N ILE A 182 6.48 3.83 1.47
CA ILE A 182 7.49 4.60 2.21
C ILE A 182 7.70 5.98 1.57
N GLY A 183 7.57 7.03 2.39
CA GLY A 183 7.40 8.41 1.96
C GLY A 183 8.67 9.20 1.66
N GLY A 184 9.87 8.69 1.98
CA GLY A 184 11.11 9.34 1.53
C GLY A 184 12.36 9.02 2.33
N ARG A 185 13.36 9.89 2.18
CA ARG A 185 14.68 9.79 2.85
C ARG A 185 14.74 10.73 4.05
N LEU A 186 15.27 10.27 5.19
CA LEU A 186 15.39 11.06 6.41
C LEU A 186 16.16 12.37 6.17
N LYS A 187 17.22 12.34 5.36
CA LYS A 187 18.02 13.53 4.99
C LYS A 187 17.19 14.64 4.31
N SER A 188 16.03 14.29 3.75
CA SER A 188 15.12 15.26 3.11
C SER A 188 14.20 15.97 4.13
N LEU A 189 14.14 15.50 5.39
CA LEU A 189 13.49 16.21 6.49
C LEU A 189 14.38 17.39 6.89
N ARG A 190 14.30 18.51 6.17
CA ARG A 190 14.85 19.78 6.66
C ARG A 190 13.98 20.28 7.81
N VAL A 191 14.63 20.87 8.82
CA VAL A 191 14.04 21.44 10.06
C VAL A 191 13.21 22.71 9.77
N HIS A 192 12.26 22.65 8.83
CA HIS A 192 11.30 23.73 8.59
C HIS A 192 9.89 23.42 9.12
N ASP A 193 9.61 22.19 9.56
CA ASP A 193 8.37 21.84 10.26
C ASP A 193 8.56 21.86 11.79
N LYS A 194 8.82 23.04 12.36
CA LYS A 194 8.72 23.30 13.81
C LYS A 194 7.26 23.56 14.23
N THR A 195 6.35 22.67 13.84
CA THR A 195 4.96 22.72 14.34
C THR A 195 4.48 21.33 14.75
N LEU A 196 5.28 20.65 15.57
CA LEU A 196 4.76 19.64 16.49
C LEU A 196 4.74 20.28 17.88
N SER A 197 3.73 21.11 18.13
CA SER A 197 3.33 21.45 19.50
C SER A 197 2.80 20.18 20.16
N PHE A 198 3.69 19.47 20.84
CA PHE A 198 3.28 18.51 21.87
C PHE A 198 2.66 19.31 23.02
N ASN A 199 1.35 19.53 22.95
CA ASN A 199 0.56 19.91 24.12
C ASN A 199 0.33 18.65 24.95
N LEU A 200 1.35 18.26 25.73
CA LEU A 200 1.13 17.47 26.93
C LEU A 200 0.57 18.43 27.99
N ARG A 201 -0.76 18.48 28.11
CA ARG A 201 -1.37 19.04 29.32
C ARG A 201 -1.21 18.00 30.42
N GLN A 202 -0.47 18.39 31.46
CA GLN A 202 -0.51 17.80 32.80
C GLN A 202 -1.91 17.95 33.39
#